data_AF-A0A2D5WI33-F1
#
_entry.id   AF-A0A2D5WI33-F1
#
_cell.length_a   1.000
_cell.length_b   1.000
_cell.length_c   1.000
_cell.angle_alpha   90.00
_cell.angle_beta   90.00
_cell.angle_gamma   90.00
#
_symmetry.space_group_name_H-M   'P 1'
#
loop_
_entity.id
_entity.type
_entity.pdbx_description
1 polymer ?
#
loop_
_entity_poly.entity_id
_entity_poly.type
_entity_poly.pdbx_seq_one_letter_code
_entity_poly.pdbx_strand_id
1 'polypeptide(L)'
;MKKWTTILSGIAAGVLFAGCGGGDEAAAVDAAADPNVIAYPLETCLVADKKLGSMGKPHTFVHEGREIKFCCEGCDDEFKTNTAKYLKKFDAAVAANAAAAK
;
A
#
# COMPACT_ATOMS: atom_id res chain seq x y z
N MET A 1 -45.94 16.21 -46.22
CA MET A 1 -45.88 17.63 -46.67
C MET A 1 -45.05 18.42 -45.69
N LYS A 2 -44.05 19.16 -46.18
CA LYS A 2 -43.31 20.27 -45.56
C LYS A 2 -42.80 20.05 -44.11
N LYS A 3 -41.52 19.69 -43.93
CA LYS A 3 -40.33 20.57 -43.92
C LYS A 3 -40.23 21.41 -42.63
N TRP A 4 -39.43 20.94 -41.66
CA TRP A 4 -38.47 21.82 -40.97
C TRP A 4 -37.28 21.01 -40.46
N THR A 5 -36.31 20.87 -41.36
CA THR A 5 -34.96 20.35 -41.12
C THR A 5 -34.06 21.54 -40.79
N THR A 6 -33.12 21.33 -39.87
CA THR A 6 -31.90 22.11 -39.62
C THR A 6 -32.01 23.40 -38.79
N ILE A 7 -31.67 23.29 -37.50
CA ILE A 7 -30.77 24.28 -36.87
C ILE A 7 -29.54 23.51 -36.39
N LEU A 8 -28.54 23.55 -37.26
CA LEU A 8 -27.14 23.33 -36.96
C LEU A 8 -26.67 24.58 -36.19
N SER A 9 -26.43 24.45 -34.88
CA SER A 9 -25.59 25.38 -34.13
C SER A 9 -24.98 24.62 -32.97
N GLY A 10 -23.75 24.18 -33.21
CA GLY A 10 -22.88 23.74 -32.14
C GLY A 10 -22.65 24.87 -31.15
N ILE A 11 -22.67 24.54 -29.88
CA ILE A 11 -21.94 25.26 -28.86
C ILE A 11 -21.15 24.20 -28.10
N ALA A 12 -19.92 24.02 -28.56
CA ALA A 12 -18.84 23.59 -27.69
C ALA A 12 -18.60 24.71 -26.68
N ALA A 13 -19.05 24.48 -25.44
CA ALA A 13 -18.61 25.19 -24.24
C ALA A 13 -19.03 24.28 -23.08
N GLY A 14 -18.16 23.38 -22.63
CA GLY A 14 -17.15 23.81 -21.68
C GLY A 14 -17.79 23.88 -20.30
N VAL A 15 -18.30 22.76 -19.79
CA VAL A 15 -18.60 22.63 -18.36
C VAL A 15 -17.28 22.31 -17.67
N LEU A 16 -16.45 23.34 -17.55
CA LEU A 16 -15.37 23.42 -16.58
C LEU A 16 -16.03 23.57 -15.20
N PHE A 17 -16.36 22.44 -14.58
CA PHE A 17 -16.67 22.36 -13.16
C PHE A 17 -15.38 22.64 -12.37
N ALA A 18 -15.08 23.92 -12.19
CA ALA A 18 -14.17 24.40 -11.17
C ALA A 18 -14.96 24.55 -9.87
N GLY A 19 -14.82 23.58 -8.94
CA GLY A 19 -15.49 23.65 -7.64
C GLY A 19 -15.42 22.42 -6.74
N CYS A 20 -14.21 22.10 -6.26
CA CYS A 20 -13.88 21.49 -4.96
C CYS A 20 -14.41 20.07 -4.62
N GLY A 21 -13.54 19.07 -4.78
CA GLY A 21 -13.64 17.76 -4.13
C GLY A 21 -13.36 16.61 -5.10
N GLY A 22 -12.09 16.24 -5.25
CA GLY A 22 -11.58 15.34 -6.28
C GLY A 22 -12.33 14.02 -6.41
N GLY A 23 -12.79 13.74 -7.63
CA GLY A 23 -12.78 12.39 -8.14
C GLY A 23 -11.32 11.97 -8.30
N ASP A 24 -10.91 10.96 -7.55
CA ASP A 24 -9.70 10.21 -7.82
C ASP A 24 -10.13 8.91 -8.51
N GLU A 25 -9.99 8.90 -9.83
CA GLU A 25 -10.01 7.69 -10.64
C GLU A 25 -8.62 7.51 -11.25
N ALA A 26 -7.74 6.85 -10.51
CA ALA A 26 -6.57 6.18 -11.08
C ALA A 26 -6.18 4.96 -10.24
N ALA A 27 -6.36 3.78 -10.85
CA ALA A 27 -5.93 2.49 -10.34
C ALA A 27 -4.45 2.52 -9.92
N ALA A 28 -4.20 2.43 -8.62
CA ALA A 28 -3.06 1.73 -8.08
C ALA A 28 -3.63 0.57 -7.27
N VAL A 29 -2.98 -0.58 -7.33
CA VAL A 29 -3.31 -1.79 -6.56
C VAL A 29 -3.20 -1.51 -5.07
N ASP A 30 -4.19 -0.85 -4.50
CA ASP A 30 -4.41 -0.85 -3.07
C ASP A 30 -4.96 -2.24 -2.78
N ALA A 31 -4.03 -3.17 -2.55
CA ALA A 31 -4.32 -4.32 -1.72
C ALA A 31 -4.82 -3.70 -0.42
N ALA A 32 -6.13 -3.50 -0.34
CA ALA A 32 -6.80 -2.83 0.77
C ALA A 32 -6.26 -3.50 2.01
N ALA A 33 -5.30 -2.82 2.64
CA ALA A 33 -4.66 -3.33 3.81
C ALA A 33 -5.79 -3.39 4.80
N ASP A 34 -6.21 -4.61 5.14
CA ASP A 34 -7.22 -4.84 6.16
C ASP A 34 -6.90 -3.86 7.30
N PRO A 35 -7.84 -3.01 7.74
CA PRO A 35 -7.56 -2.01 8.78
C PRO A 35 -7.13 -2.66 10.11
N ASN A 36 -7.25 -3.99 10.18
CA ASN A 36 -6.81 -4.83 11.28
C ASN A 36 -5.37 -5.36 11.11
N VAL A 37 -4.70 -5.09 9.98
CA VAL A 37 -3.33 -5.53 9.71
C VAL A 37 -2.35 -4.44 10.11
N ILE A 38 -1.46 -4.79 11.04
CA ILE A 38 -0.40 -3.90 11.50
C ILE A 38 0.64 -3.80 10.39
N ALA A 39 0.82 -2.61 9.83
CA ALA A 39 1.82 -2.33 8.81
C ALA A 39 3.24 -2.60 9.34
N TYR A 40 4.15 -2.98 8.43
CA TYR A 40 5.52 -3.30 8.79
C TYR A 40 6.26 -2.05 9.35
N PRO A 41 6.68 -2.03 10.62
CA PRO A 41 7.17 -0.81 11.29
C PRO A 41 8.67 -0.54 11.06
N LEU A 42 9.37 -1.38 10.29
CA LEU A 42 10.81 -1.29 10.08
C LEU A 42 11.13 -1.00 8.60
N GLU A 43 12.25 -0.33 8.35
CA GLU A 43 12.78 -0.16 6.98
C GLU A 43 13.78 -1.28 6.59
N THR A 44 14.11 -2.13 7.57
CA THR A 44 15.05 -3.24 7.44
C THR A 44 14.32 -4.57 7.47
N CYS A 45 14.93 -5.62 6.91
CA CYS A 45 14.44 -6.99 6.90
C CYS A 45 14.33 -7.53 8.32
N LEU A 46 13.20 -8.15 8.65
CA LEU A 46 12.93 -8.67 9.99
C LEU A 46 13.93 -9.76 10.40
N VAL A 47 14.40 -10.52 9.41
CA VAL A 47 15.30 -11.66 9.58
C VAL A 47 16.77 -11.23 9.50
N ALA A 48 17.13 -10.59 8.39
CA ALA A 48 18.52 -10.30 8.04
C ALA A 48 19.02 -8.93 8.51
N ASP A 49 18.15 -8.09 9.07
CA ASP A 49 18.48 -6.73 9.54
C ASP A 49 19.06 -5.79 8.47
N LYS A 50 18.97 -6.16 7.19
CA LYS A 50 19.43 -5.34 6.05
C LYS A 50 18.29 -4.50 5.49
N LYS A 51 18.60 -3.34 4.89
CA LYS A 51 17.59 -2.49 4.26
C LYS A 51 16.76 -3.27 3.22
N LEU A 52 15.43 -3.15 3.31
CA LEU A 52 14.52 -3.80 2.37
C LEU A 52 14.87 -3.37 0.93
N GLY A 53 14.86 -4.33 0.00
CA GLY A 53 15.21 -4.08 -1.40
C GLY A 53 16.71 -4.15 -1.73
N SER A 54 17.61 -4.24 -0.73
CA SER A 54 19.06 -4.31 -0.98
C SER A 54 19.51 -5.63 -1.58
N MET A 55 18.69 -6.68 -1.48
CA MET A 55 18.99 -8.05 -1.92
C MET A 55 18.10 -8.50 -3.09
N GLY A 56 17.33 -7.59 -3.69
CA GLY A 56 16.37 -7.90 -4.75
C GLY A 56 14.95 -7.44 -4.41
N LYS A 57 13.95 -8.14 -4.93
CA LYS A 57 12.55 -7.76 -4.72
C LYS A 57 12.11 -8.10 -3.28
N PRO A 58 11.59 -7.14 -2.50
CA PRO A 58 11.11 -7.42 -1.16
C PRO A 58 9.96 -8.41 -1.18
N HIS A 59 9.99 -9.40 -0.28
CA HIS A 59 8.90 -10.33 -0.08
C HIS A 59 7.98 -9.78 1.02
N THR A 60 6.69 -9.60 0.72
CA THR A 60 5.70 -9.03 1.66
C THR A 60 4.51 -9.98 1.77
N PHE A 61 4.08 -10.29 2.99
CA PHE A 61 2.94 -11.15 3.27
C PHE A 61 2.33 -10.81 4.62
N VAL A 62 1.08 -11.22 4.84
CA VAL A 62 0.40 -11.01 6.13
C VAL A 62 0.51 -12.28 6.98
N HIS A 63 0.96 -12.14 8.22
CA HIS A 63 1.05 -13.21 9.20
C HIS A 63 0.42 -12.77 10.52
N GLU A 64 -0.64 -13.46 10.97
CA GLU A 64 -1.33 -13.16 12.24
C GLU A 64 -1.76 -11.68 12.37
N GLY A 65 -2.27 -11.09 11.29
CA GLY A 65 -2.67 -9.67 11.30
C GLY A 65 -1.49 -8.69 11.30
N ARG A 66 -0.29 -9.12 10.90
CA ARG A 66 0.90 -8.27 10.77
C ARG A 66 1.43 -8.37 9.34
N GLU A 67 1.67 -7.24 8.71
CA GLU A 67 2.35 -7.19 7.43
C GLU A 67 3.85 -7.42 7.66
N ILE A 68 4.37 -8.57 7.26
CA ILE A 68 5.77 -8.93 7.39
C ILE A 68 6.49 -8.69 6.06
N LYS A 69 7.66 -8.04 6.13
CA LYS A 69 8.51 -7.75 4.96
C LYS A 69 9.91 -8.31 5.12
N PHE A 70 10.41 -8.94 4.05
CA PHE A 70 11.77 -9.43 3.94
C PHE A 70 12.51 -8.77 2.78
N CYS A 71 13.85 -8.71 2.88
CA CYS A 71 14.69 -8.18 1.81
C CYS A 71 14.79 -9.09 0.59
N CYS A 72 14.48 -10.39 0.73
CA CYS A 72 14.47 -11.39 -0.34
C CYS A 72 13.66 -12.62 0.09
N GLU A 73 13.34 -13.49 -0.87
CA GLU A 73 12.59 -14.74 -0.65
C GLU A 73 13.36 -15.76 0.20
N GLY A 74 14.69 -15.69 0.24
CA GLY A 74 15.52 -16.59 1.05
C GLY A 74 15.40 -16.40 2.56
N CYS A 75 14.72 -15.35 3.03
CA CYS A 75 14.49 -15.14 4.46
C CYS A 75 13.32 -15.97 5.02
N ASP A 76 12.53 -16.63 4.17
CA ASP A 76 11.33 -17.36 4.59
C ASP A 76 11.65 -18.56 5.50
N ASP A 77 12.68 -19.35 5.16
CA ASP A 77 13.08 -20.53 5.92
C ASP A 77 13.59 -20.16 7.33
N GLU A 78 14.39 -19.10 7.41
CA GLU A 78 14.92 -18.65 8.68
C GLU A 78 13.83 -18.01 9.54
N PHE A 79 12.90 -17.28 8.93
CA PHE A 79 11.70 -16.80 9.60
C PHE A 79 10.90 -17.97 10.18
N LYS A 80 10.56 -18.99 9.38
CA LYS A 80 9.80 -20.17 9.82
C LYS A 80 10.47 -20.93 10.97
N THR A 81 11.80 -21.00 10.94
CA THR A 81 12.58 -21.68 12.00
C THR A 81 12.53 -20.91 13.32
N ASN A 82 12.48 -19.58 13.29
CA ASN A 82 12.52 -18.73 14.48
C ASN A 82 11.36 -17.74 14.57
N THR A 83 10.17 -18.12 14.09
CA THR A 83 9.02 -17.22 13.91
C THR A 83 8.74 -16.39 15.17
N ALA A 84 8.65 -17.04 16.33
CA ALA A 84 8.37 -16.37 17.60
C ALA A 84 9.42 -15.31 17.98
N LYS A 85 10.70 -15.51 17.66
CA LYS A 85 11.78 -14.54 17.90
C LYS A 85 11.57 -13.29 17.04
N TYR A 86 11.24 -13.49 15.77
CA TYR A 86 11.06 -12.39 14.81
C TYR A 86 9.76 -11.63 15.05
N LEU A 87 8.67 -12.31 15.43
CA LEU A 87 7.42 -11.66 15.81
C LEU A 87 7.60 -10.78 17.06
N LYS A 88 8.32 -11.25 18.08
CA LYS A 88 8.67 -10.40 19.24
C LYS A 88 9.45 -9.14 18.83
N LYS A 89 10.37 -9.28 17.87
CA LYS A 89 11.13 -8.14 17.33
C LYS A 89 10.23 -7.18 16.56
N PHE A 90 9.30 -7.70 15.78
CA PHE A 90 8.28 -6.91 15.10
C PHE A 90 7.43 -6.12 16.10
N ASP A 91 6.85 -6.79 17.10
CA ASP A 91 5.97 -6.16 18.09
C ASP A 91 6.72 -5.09 18.90
N ALA A 92 7.98 -5.34 19.25
CA ALA A 92 8.84 -4.35 19.89
C ALA A 92 9.08 -3.12 18.99
N ALA A 93 9.28 -3.33 17.69
CA ALA A 93 9.42 -2.23 16.73
C ALA A 93 8.11 -1.45 16.54
N VAL A 94 6.95 -2.12 16.52
CA VAL A 94 5.64 -1.44 16.49
C VAL A 94 5.50 -0.54 17.71
N ALA A 95 5.75 -1.08 18.90
CA ALA A 95 5.66 -0.33 20.15
C ALA A 95 6.64 0.87 20.18
N ALA A 96 7.86 0.69 19.69
CA ALA A 96 8.86 1.76 19.61
C ALA A 96 8.44 2.87 18.65
N ASN A 97 7.96 2.54 17.45
CA ASN A 97 7.50 3.52 16.47
C ASN A 97 6.21 4.22 16.90
N ALA A 98 5.28 3.51 17.54
CA ALA A 98 4.07 4.09 18.10
C ALA A 98 4.38 5.10 19.23
N ALA A 99 5.43 4.86 20.02
CA ALA A 99 5.92 5.80 21.02
C ALA A 99 6.64 7.01 20.40
N ALA A 100 7.37 6.81 19.28
CA ALA A 100 8.08 7.88 18.58
C ALA A 100 7.18 8.79 17.74
N ALA A 101 5.99 8.34 17.36
CA ALA A 101 4.99 9.13 16.64
C ALA A 101 4.14 10.04 17.54
N LYS A 102 4.42 10.04 18.86
CA LYS A 102 3.71 10.82 19.88
C LYS A 102 4.52 12.05 20.29
#